data_AF-A0A699JW23-F1
#
_entry.id   AF-A0A699JW23-F1
#
_cell.length_a   1.000
_cell.length_b   1.000
_cell.length_c   1.000
_cell.angle_alpha   90.00
_cell.angle_beta   90.00
_cell.angle_gamma   90.00
#
_symmetry.space_group_name_H-M   'P 1'
#
loop_
_entity.id
_entity.type
_entity.pdbx_description
1 polymer ?
#
loop_
_entity_poly.entity_id
_entity_poly.type
_entity_poly.pdbx_seq_one_letter_code
_entity_poly.pdbx_strand_id
1 'polypeptide(L)'
;REKVAANLARRVAADNYHLDVGLLGTKAILGALSDNGQADVAYRLAAQETFPSWGWWMANGATTLYENWPIDAKSDISMNHIMFGEIGAWLYKGLGGIKPDPAQPGFKNVLLTPHFVAGLDHFEANHAGPYGLIRSAWKKNGAVVSYSVTVPPNATATLQLPVPAGQAVYEAGKPLATVAGIRVVKATGQLQEYQLVAGTYRLDIR
;
A
#
# COMPACT_ATOMS: atom_id res chain seq x y z
N ARG A 1 11.66 -16.90 -4.05
CA ARG A 1 11.09 -15.63 -3.54
C ARG A 1 9.80 -15.89 -2.74
N GLU A 2 8.75 -16.44 -3.35
CA GLU A 2 7.44 -16.69 -2.68
C GLU A 2 7.53 -17.52 -1.39
N LYS A 3 8.27 -18.64 -1.40
CA LYS A 3 8.47 -19.46 -0.18
C LYS A 3 9.07 -18.67 0.98
N VAL A 4 10.00 -17.74 0.71
CA VAL A 4 10.64 -16.91 1.74
C VAL A 4 9.66 -15.88 2.28
N ALA A 5 8.87 -15.24 1.42
CA ALA A 5 7.83 -14.30 1.85
C ALA A 5 6.75 -15.00 2.70
N ALA A 6 6.33 -16.21 2.32
CA ALA A 6 5.40 -17.02 3.10
C ALA A 6 5.98 -17.41 4.47
N ASN A 7 7.29 -17.71 4.54
CA ASN A 7 7.96 -17.98 5.82
C ASN A 7 8.00 -16.74 6.72
N LEU A 8 8.31 -15.57 6.16
CA LEU A 8 8.27 -14.30 6.89
C LEU A 8 6.86 -14.01 7.44
N ALA A 9 5.83 -14.18 6.61
CA ALA A 9 4.45 -14.01 7.05
C ALA A 9 4.06 -14.97 8.18
N ARG A 10 4.45 -16.25 8.10
CA ARG A 10 4.23 -17.22 9.17
C ARG A 10 4.98 -16.85 10.45
N ARG A 11 6.20 -16.30 10.34
CA ARG A 11 6.94 -15.82 11.51
C ARG A 11 6.23 -14.66 12.18
N VAL A 12 5.83 -13.64 11.42
CA VAL A 12 5.06 -12.50 11.95
C VAL A 12 3.75 -12.96 12.60
N ALA A 13 3.04 -13.92 12.01
CA ALA A 13 1.85 -14.49 12.61
C ALA A 13 2.13 -15.24 13.93
N ALA A 14 3.26 -15.97 14.01
CA ALA A 14 3.68 -16.64 15.25
C ALA A 14 4.05 -15.64 16.36
N ASP A 15 4.52 -14.45 16.00
CA ASP A 15 4.78 -13.33 16.91
C ASP A 15 3.50 -12.50 17.19
N ASN A 16 2.31 -13.08 16.96
CA ASN A 16 1.01 -12.42 17.12
C ASN A 16 0.90 -11.08 16.37
N TYR A 17 1.52 -10.98 15.19
CA TYR A 17 1.59 -9.78 14.37
C TYR A 17 2.29 -8.60 15.07
N HIS A 18 3.30 -8.85 15.89
CA HIS A 18 4.18 -7.83 16.46
C HIS A 18 5.52 -7.74 15.74
N LEU A 19 6.20 -6.62 15.92
CA LEU A 19 7.54 -6.41 15.37
C LEU A 19 8.57 -7.19 16.19
N ASP A 20 9.35 -8.05 15.52
CA ASP A 20 10.56 -8.70 16.07
C ASP A 20 11.79 -8.32 15.23
N VAL A 21 11.88 -7.03 14.90
CA VAL A 21 12.96 -6.49 14.07
C VAL A 21 13.45 -5.15 14.62
N GLY A 22 14.76 -4.93 14.50
CA GLY A 22 15.35 -3.61 14.69
C GLY A 22 15.16 -2.69 13.48
N LEU A 23 15.83 -1.53 13.51
CA LEU A 23 15.73 -0.47 12.49
C LEU A 23 15.65 -0.96 11.03
N LEU A 24 16.66 -1.70 10.59
CA LEU A 24 16.79 -2.10 9.19
C LEU A 24 15.68 -3.07 8.78
N GLY A 25 15.26 -3.94 9.69
CA GLY A 25 14.15 -4.85 9.45
C GLY A 25 12.82 -4.11 9.42
N THR A 26 12.58 -3.14 10.31
CA THR A 26 11.39 -2.29 10.27
C THR A 26 11.26 -1.52 8.96
N LYS A 27 12.40 -1.04 8.42
CA LYS A 27 12.43 -0.39 7.10
C LYS A 27 12.01 -1.31 5.95
N ALA A 28 12.23 -2.62 6.09
CA ALA A 28 12.01 -3.57 4.99
C ALA A 28 10.69 -4.35 5.11
N ILE A 29 10.26 -4.70 6.33
CA ILE A 29 9.30 -5.76 6.59
C ILE A 29 7.92 -5.51 5.95
N LEU A 30 7.39 -4.30 6.06
CA LEU A 30 6.07 -3.97 5.52
C LEU A 30 6.04 -4.06 3.98
N GLY A 31 7.09 -3.55 3.33
CA GLY A 31 7.27 -3.66 1.88
C GLY A 31 7.52 -5.11 1.44
N ALA A 32 8.38 -5.83 2.15
CA ALA A 32 8.69 -7.24 1.87
C ALA A 32 7.44 -8.13 1.95
N LEU A 33 6.53 -7.88 2.88
CA LEU A 33 5.26 -8.59 2.96
C LEU A 33 4.30 -8.15 1.85
N SER A 34 4.07 -6.84 1.70
CA SER A 34 3.07 -6.31 0.75
C SER A 34 3.40 -6.69 -0.70
N ASP A 35 4.64 -6.47 -1.12
CA ASP A 35 5.10 -6.69 -2.50
C ASP A 35 5.23 -8.18 -2.87
N ASN A 36 4.90 -9.09 -1.96
CA ASN A 36 4.99 -10.53 -2.14
C ASN A 36 3.70 -11.26 -1.73
N GLY A 37 2.55 -10.58 -1.86
CA GLY A 37 1.23 -11.19 -1.67
C GLY A 37 0.84 -11.41 -0.21
N GLN A 38 1.49 -10.73 0.73
CA GLN A 38 1.23 -10.82 2.17
C GLN A 38 0.77 -9.46 2.74
N ALA A 39 0.05 -8.67 1.94
CA ALA A 39 -0.37 -7.32 2.32
C ALA A 39 -1.30 -7.30 3.55
N ASP A 40 -2.16 -8.30 3.73
CA ASP A 40 -2.99 -8.43 4.93
C ASP A 40 -2.16 -8.60 6.20
N VAL A 41 -1.07 -9.37 6.11
CA VAL A 41 -0.13 -9.56 7.23
C VAL A 41 0.63 -8.27 7.51
N ALA A 42 1.07 -7.56 6.46
CA ALA A 42 1.71 -6.26 6.59
C ALA A 42 0.80 -5.24 7.29
N TYR A 43 -0.48 -5.19 6.91
CA TYR A 43 -1.44 -4.29 7.52
C TYR A 43 -1.72 -4.64 8.98
N ARG A 44 -1.94 -5.91 9.31
CA ARG A 44 -2.12 -6.34 10.71
C ARG A 44 -0.93 -5.99 11.58
N LEU A 45 0.29 -6.16 11.06
CA LEU A 45 1.52 -5.76 11.76
C LEU A 45 1.59 -4.24 11.98
N ALA A 46 1.26 -3.46 10.96
CA ALA A 46 1.30 -1.99 11.03
C ALA A 46 0.20 -1.41 11.94
N ALA A 47 -0.96 -2.07 12.01
CA ALA A 47 -2.13 -1.66 12.77
C ALA A 47 -2.16 -2.19 14.21
N GLN A 48 -1.11 -2.88 14.66
CA GLN A 48 -1.04 -3.38 16.03
C GLN A 48 -1.00 -2.22 17.03
N GLU A 49 -1.71 -2.38 18.15
CA GLU A 49 -1.82 -1.39 19.24
C GLU A 49 -1.09 -1.83 20.52
N THR A 50 -0.74 -3.12 20.65
CA THR A 50 0.03 -3.63 21.79
C THR A 50 1.53 -3.66 21.54
N PHE A 51 2.31 -3.70 22.62
CA PHE A 51 3.77 -3.70 22.55
C PHE A 51 4.35 -4.97 21.90
N PRO A 52 5.38 -4.87 21.03
CA PRO A 52 5.93 -3.67 20.39
C PRO A 52 5.21 -3.31 19.08
N SER A 53 4.83 -2.04 18.93
CA SER A 53 4.19 -1.51 17.71
C SER A 53 4.21 0.03 17.65
N TRP A 54 3.92 0.60 16.48
CA TRP A 54 3.64 2.04 16.37
C TRP A 54 2.35 2.42 17.11
N GLY A 55 1.33 1.56 17.10
CA GLY A 55 0.09 1.80 17.83
C GLY A 55 0.29 1.82 19.34
N TRP A 56 1.22 1.02 19.87
CA TRP A 56 1.60 1.08 21.28
C TRP A 56 2.11 2.46 21.70
N TRP A 57 2.94 3.11 20.87
CA TRP A 57 3.35 4.49 21.14
C TRP A 57 2.15 5.44 21.17
N MET A 58 1.27 5.35 20.18
CA MET A 58 0.07 6.20 20.10
C MET A 58 -0.89 5.99 21.28
N ALA A 59 -1.14 4.73 21.65
CA ALA A 59 -1.98 4.37 22.80
C ALA A 59 -1.42 4.91 24.14
N ASN A 60 -0.12 5.17 24.21
CA ASN A 60 0.56 5.75 25.36
C ASN A 60 0.88 7.25 25.20
N GLY A 61 0.21 7.94 24.27
CA GLY A 61 0.25 9.40 24.16
C GLY A 61 1.41 9.97 23.33
N ALA A 62 2.15 9.15 22.58
CA ALA A 62 3.18 9.65 21.68
C ALA A 62 2.55 10.47 20.54
N THR A 63 3.12 11.65 20.27
CA THR A 63 2.77 12.52 19.13
C THR A 63 3.85 12.56 18.05
N THR A 64 4.97 11.88 18.30
CA THR A 64 6.14 11.73 17.44
C THR A 64 6.62 10.28 17.50
N LEU A 65 7.54 9.88 16.61
CA LEU A 65 8.16 8.56 16.62
C LEU A 65 9.27 8.50 17.68
N TYR A 66 9.40 7.38 18.39
CA TYR A 66 10.42 7.20 19.43
C TYR A 66 11.64 6.45 18.88
N GLU A 67 12.78 6.58 19.57
CA GLU A 67 14.02 5.88 19.27
C GLU A 67 13.98 4.39 19.63
N ASN A 68 13.12 4.02 20.58
CA ASN A 68 13.00 2.67 21.12
C ASN A 68 11.52 2.23 21.20
N TRP A 69 11.26 0.93 21.03
CA TRP A 69 9.92 0.38 21.20
C TRP A 69 9.41 0.48 22.64
N PRO A 70 10.20 0.12 23.68
CA PRO A 70 9.78 0.29 25.06
C PRO A 70 9.69 1.78 25.40
N ILE A 71 8.56 2.20 25.98
CA ILE A 71 8.34 3.59 26.39
C ILE A 71 9.10 3.96 27.67
N ASP A 72 9.60 2.97 28.41
CA ASP A 72 10.29 3.10 29.69
C ASP A 72 11.78 2.72 29.62
N ALA A 73 12.34 2.73 28.41
CA ALA A 73 13.75 2.49 28.13
C ALA A 73 14.67 3.35 29.04
N LYS A 74 15.83 2.81 29.42
CA LYS A 74 16.74 3.43 30.42
C LYS A 74 17.89 4.24 29.81
N SER A 75 18.13 4.11 28.50
CA SER A 75 19.10 4.85 27.70
C SER A 75 18.56 5.03 26.28
N ASP A 76 19.13 5.97 25.52
CA ASP A 76 18.74 6.26 24.12
C ASP A 76 17.23 6.51 23.98
N ILE A 77 16.74 7.48 24.77
CA ILE A 77 15.31 7.72 25.02
C ILE A 77 14.73 8.86 24.19
N SER A 78 15.27 9.16 23.00
CA SER A 78 14.68 10.24 22.19
C SER A 78 13.23 9.92 21.85
N MET A 79 12.33 10.79 22.29
CA MET A 79 10.91 10.72 21.98
C MET A 79 10.57 11.37 20.62
N ASN A 80 11.57 11.80 19.85
CA ASN A 80 11.38 12.37 18.53
C ASN A 80 12.52 11.92 17.60
N HIS A 81 12.42 10.67 17.15
CA HIS A 81 13.45 10.00 16.37
C HIS A 81 12.86 9.31 15.14
N ILE A 82 13.27 9.76 13.96
CA ILE A 82 12.60 9.42 12.69
C ILE A 82 12.85 8.01 12.16
N MET A 83 13.74 7.25 12.79
CA MET A 83 14.33 6.03 12.21
C MET A 83 13.28 4.94 11.89
N PHE A 84 12.17 4.91 12.64
CA PHE A 84 11.05 4.00 12.41
C PHE A 84 9.93 4.61 11.54
N GLY A 85 10.21 5.68 10.80
CA GLY A 85 9.26 6.42 9.97
C GLY A 85 8.88 5.78 8.64
N GLU A 86 9.43 4.60 8.32
CA GLU A 86 9.09 3.86 7.09
C GLU A 86 7.59 3.60 6.95
N ILE A 87 6.85 3.46 8.05
CA ILE A 87 5.39 3.29 8.01
C ILE A 87 4.72 4.41 7.20
N GLY A 88 5.23 5.64 7.28
CA GLY A 88 4.74 6.77 6.49
C GLY A 88 4.87 6.52 4.99
N ALA A 89 6.04 6.08 4.52
CA ALA A 89 6.24 5.73 3.11
C ALA A 89 5.39 4.51 2.70
N TRP A 90 5.27 3.51 3.58
CA TRP A 90 4.47 2.31 3.35
C TRP A 90 2.97 2.61 3.16
N LEU A 91 2.39 3.59 3.85
CA LEU A 91 1.00 3.99 3.61
C LEU A 91 0.76 4.41 2.14
N TYR A 92 1.69 5.16 1.54
CA TYR A 92 1.59 5.56 0.13
C TYR A 92 1.84 4.39 -0.83
N LYS A 93 2.95 3.65 -0.66
CA LYS A 93 3.38 2.62 -1.63
C LYS A 93 2.71 1.27 -1.43
N GLY A 94 2.23 0.97 -0.22
CA GLY A 94 1.55 -0.27 0.16
C GLY A 94 0.05 -0.12 -0.06
N LEU A 95 -0.66 0.47 0.90
CA LEU A 95 -2.12 0.62 0.86
C LEU A 95 -2.59 1.46 -0.33
N GLY A 96 -1.95 2.62 -0.55
CA GLY A 96 -2.21 3.48 -1.70
C GLY A 96 -1.60 2.97 -2.99
N GLY A 97 -0.60 2.09 -2.92
CA GLY A 97 0.03 1.53 -4.12
C GLY A 97 0.82 2.52 -4.98
N ILE A 98 1.04 3.76 -4.56
CA ILE A 98 1.73 4.80 -5.35
C ILE A 98 3.23 4.59 -5.25
N LYS A 99 3.85 4.15 -6.35
CA LYS A 99 5.29 3.89 -6.44
C LYS A 99 5.91 4.65 -7.62
N PRO A 100 7.15 5.16 -7.46
CA PRO A 100 7.89 5.69 -8.60
C PRO A 100 8.26 4.56 -9.55
N ASP A 101 8.23 4.82 -10.86
CA ASP A 101 8.78 3.92 -11.87
C ASP A 101 10.30 4.17 -12.01
N PRO A 102 11.17 3.18 -11.68
CA PRO A 102 12.61 3.34 -11.85
C PRO A 102 13.06 3.56 -13.30
N ALA A 103 12.29 3.07 -14.28
CA ALA A 103 12.58 3.26 -15.70
C ALA A 103 12.15 4.64 -16.20
N GLN A 104 11.24 5.31 -15.49
CA GLN A 104 10.70 6.63 -15.82
C GLN A 104 10.59 7.50 -14.56
N PRO A 105 11.75 7.95 -14.02
CA PRO A 105 11.83 8.60 -12.72
C PRO A 105 11.06 9.92 -12.66
N GLY A 106 10.82 10.40 -11.43
CA GLY A 106 10.10 11.65 -11.19
C GLY A 106 8.58 11.54 -11.39
N PHE A 107 8.03 10.32 -11.32
CA PHE A 107 6.62 10.03 -11.59
C PHE A 107 6.19 10.39 -13.02
N LYS A 108 7.12 10.31 -13.98
CA LYS A 108 6.76 10.41 -15.40
C LYS A 108 5.83 9.27 -15.82
N ASN A 109 6.11 8.09 -15.28
CA ASN A 109 5.14 7.01 -15.13
C ASN A 109 4.99 6.67 -13.65
N VAL A 110 3.75 6.44 -13.20
CA VAL A 110 3.45 6.01 -11.84
C VAL A 110 3.18 4.51 -11.86
N LEU A 111 3.86 3.75 -11.01
CA LEU A 111 3.46 2.36 -10.74
C LEU A 111 2.34 2.41 -9.69
N LEU A 112 1.13 2.02 -10.06
CA LEU A 112 -0.05 2.02 -9.18
C LEU A 112 -0.43 0.58 -8.84
N THR A 113 -0.19 0.19 -7.58
CA THR A 113 -0.34 -1.20 -7.09
C THR A 113 -1.07 -1.23 -5.73
N PRO A 114 -2.35 -0.80 -5.66
CA PRO A 114 -3.06 -0.69 -4.39
C PRO A 114 -3.33 -2.07 -3.75
N HIS A 115 -3.37 -2.12 -2.42
CA HIS A 115 -3.68 -3.34 -1.68
C HIS A 115 -4.98 -3.19 -0.87
N PHE A 116 -6.01 -3.94 -1.27
CA PHE A 116 -7.33 -3.93 -0.63
C PHE A 116 -7.38 -4.91 0.55
N VAL A 117 -6.67 -4.57 1.63
CA VAL A 117 -6.48 -5.45 2.79
C VAL A 117 -7.76 -5.68 3.61
N ALA A 118 -7.86 -6.82 4.29
CA ALA A 118 -8.89 -7.09 5.29
C ALA A 118 -8.73 -6.21 6.53
N GLY A 119 -9.85 -5.86 7.19
CA GLY A 119 -9.86 -5.02 8.40
C GLY A 119 -9.81 -3.50 8.15
N LEU A 120 -9.57 -3.06 6.90
CA LEU A 120 -9.63 -1.65 6.52
C LEU A 120 -10.67 -1.44 5.41
N ASP A 121 -11.73 -0.67 5.65
CA ASP A 121 -12.84 -0.53 4.68
C ASP A 121 -12.56 0.45 3.55
N HIS A 122 -11.71 1.43 3.79
CA HIS A 122 -11.33 2.43 2.80
C HIS A 122 -9.95 2.99 3.10
N PHE A 123 -9.29 3.48 2.06
CA PHE A 123 -8.02 4.18 2.19
C PHE A 123 -7.88 5.21 1.06
N GLU A 124 -7.23 6.34 1.35
CA GLU A 124 -6.91 7.36 0.37
C GLU A 124 -5.48 7.87 0.58
N ALA A 125 -4.72 7.96 -0.51
CA ALA A 125 -3.44 8.63 -0.57
C ALA A 125 -3.42 9.64 -1.73
N ASN A 126 -2.96 10.86 -1.41
CA ASN A 126 -2.75 11.94 -2.35
C ASN A 126 -1.28 12.32 -2.33
N HIS A 127 -0.61 12.23 -3.48
CA HIS A 127 0.78 12.64 -3.64
C HIS A 127 0.85 13.79 -4.64
N ALA A 128 1.34 14.95 -4.19
CA ALA A 128 1.64 16.08 -5.06
C ALA A 128 3.01 15.83 -5.72
N GLY A 129 2.99 15.22 -6.91
CA GLY A 129 4.19 14.93 -7.70
C GLY A 129 4.59 16.09 -8.61
N PRO A 130 5.74 15.98 -9.32
CA PRO A 130 6.26 17.03 -10.21
C PRO A 130 5.30 17.44 -11.34
N TYR A 131 4.41 16.54 -11.74
CA TYR A 131 3.43 16.75 -12.82
C TYR A 131 2.03 17.15 -12.31
N GLY A 132 1.80 17.14 -11.00
CA GLY A 132 0.51 17.41 -10.37
C GLY A 132 0.06 16.30 -9.43
N LEU A 133 -1.23 16.29 -9.10
CA LEU A 133 -1.82 15.35 -8.16
C LEU A 133 -1.85 13.92 -8.71
N ILE A 134 -1.29 13.00 -7.93
CA ILE A 134 -1.49 11.55 -8.06
C ILE A 134 -2.39 11.11 -6.92
N ARG A 135 -3.55 10.55 -7.25
CA ARG A 135 -4.53 10.07 -6.25
C ARG A 135 -4.75 8.57 -6.40
N SER A 136 -4.79 7.88 -5.27
CA SER A 136 -5.19 6.49 -5.14
C SER A 136 -6.13 6.37 -3.95
N ALA A 137 -7.40 6.08 -4.22
CA ALA A 137 -8.42 5.98 -3.18
C ALA A 137 -9.35 4.79 -3.44
N TRP A 138 -9.45 3.86 -2.50
CA TRP A 138 -10.32 2.71 -2.63
C TRP A 138 -11.28 2.58 -1.45
N LYS A 139 -12.42 1.96 -1.69
CA LYS A 139 -13.44 1.63 -0.70
C LYS A 139 -14.06 0.27 -1.02
N LYS A 140 -14.20 -0.58 0.00
CA LYS A 140 -14.92 -1.85 -0.08
C LYS A 140 -16.39 -1.65 0.26
N ASN A 141 -17.27 -2.21 -0.56
CA ASN A 141 -18.70 -2.30 -0.35
C ASN A 141 -19.12 -3.75 -0.57
N GLY A 142 -19.05 -4.57 0.49
CA GLY A 142 -19.25 -6.02 0.38
C GLY A 142 -18.20 -6.67 -0.54
N ALA A 143 -18.65 -7.33 -1.60
CA ALA A 143 -17.77 -7.96 -2.58
C ALA A 143 -17.20 -7.00 -3.64
N VAL A 144 -17.68 -5.74 -3.67
CA VAL A 144 -17.26 -4.73 -4.65
C VAL A 144 -16.17 -3.85 -4.06
N VAL A 145 -15.11 -3.60 -4.84
CA VAL A 145 -14.12 -2.56 -4.53
C VAL A 145 -14.30 -1.41 -5.52
N SER A 146 -14.66 -0.23 -5.01
CA SER A 146 -14.64 1.00 -5.80
C SER A 146 -13.28 1.68 -5.63
N TYR A 147 -12.57 1.91 -6.72
CA TYR A 147 -11.24 2.48 -6.75
C TYR A 147 -11.19 3.71 -7.66
N SER A 148 -10.83 4.86 -7.10
CA SER A 148 -10.69 6.12 -7.80
C SER A 148 -9.21 6.51 -7.90
N VAL A 149 -8.78 6.74 -9.13
CA VAL A 149 -7.38 7.04 -9.46
C VAL A 149 -7.30 8.34 -10.26
N THR A 150 -6.33 9.18 -9.93
CA THR A 150 -5.98 10.36 -10.73
C THR A 150 -4.53 10.26 -11.17
N VAL A 151 -4.32 10.39 -12.48
CA VAL A 151 -3.01 10.49 -13.14
C VAL A 151 -2.87 11.93 -13.64
N PRO A 152 -1.81 12.67 -13.24
CA PRO A 152 -1.68 14.07 -13.60
C PRO A 152 -1.37 14.26 -15.10
N PRO A 153 -1.65 15.45 -15.67
CA PRO A 153 -1.23 15.80 -17.02
C PRO A 153 0.27 15.56 -17.26
N ASN A 154 0.65 15.26 -18.50
CA ASN A 154 2.03 14.95 -18.89
C ASN A 154 2.66 13.72 -18.19
N ALA A 155 1.88 12.93 -17.45
CA ALA A 155 2.29 11.66 -16.88
C ALA A 155 1.37 10.51 -17.33
N THR A 156 1.83 9.28 -17.10
CA THR A 156 1.06 8.04 -17.29
C THR A 156 1.09 7.21 -16.02
N ALA A 157 0.29 6.14 -15.97
CA ALA A 157 0.41 5.15 -14.90
C ALA A 157 0.31 3.71 -15.41
N THR A 158 1.15 2.84 -14.86
CA THR A 158 1.01 1.38 -14.96
C THR A 158 0.23 0.92 -13.75
N LEU A 159 -1.03 0.56 -13.97
CA LEU A 159 -1.95 0.11 -12.94
C LEU A 159 -1.96 -1.42 -12.88
N GLN A 160 -1.60 -1.99 -11.73
CA GLN A 160 -1.79 -3.41 -11.43
C GLN A 160 -2.87 -3.55 -10.37
N LEU A 161 -3.96 -4.22 -10.72
CA LEU A 161 -5.11 -4.44 -9.84
C LEU A 161 -5.19 -5.90 -9.39
N PRO A 162 -5.29 -6.15 -8.07
CA PRO A 162 -5.72 -7.44 -7.58
C PRO A 162 -7.22 -7.61 -7.88
N VAL A 163 -7.55 -8.60 -8.72
CA VAL A 163 -8.91 -8.93 -9.13
C VAL A 163 -9.23 -10.35 -8.64
N PRO A 164 -10.15 -10.52 -7.68
CA PRO A 164 -10.57 -11.84 -7.22
C PRO A 164 -11.04 -12.74 -8.36
N ALA A 165 -10.87 -14.05 -8.20
CA ALA A 165 -11.31 -15.01 -9.21
C ALA A 165 -12.83 -14.88 -9.46
N GLY A 166 -13.22 -14.81 -10.73
CA GLY A 166 -14.62 -14.64 -11.14
C GLY A 166 -15.11 -13.18 -11.18
N GLN A 167 -14.30 -12.21 -10.74
CA GLN A 167 -14.61 -10.79 -10.87
C GLN A 167 -13.94 -10.16 -12.09
N ALA A 168 -14.44 -8.99 -12.49
CA ALA A 168 -13.89 -8.15 -13.54
C ALA A 168 -13.85 -6.68 -13.10
N VAL A 169 -13.13 -5.86 -13.87
CA VAL A 169 -12.99 -4.44 -13.61
C VAL A 169 -13.82 -3.64 -14.62
N TYR A 170 -14.56 -2.66 -14.12
CA TYR A 170 -15.43 -1.79 -14.90
C TYR A 170 -15.16 -0.32 -14.61
N GLU A 171 -15.46 0.57 -15.56
CA GLU A 171 -15.59 2.00 -15.33
C GLU A 171 -16.93 2.47 -15.89
N ALA A 172 -17.76 3.08 -15.04
CA ALA A 172 -19.13 3.49 -15.39
C ALA A 172 -19.93 2.35 -16.08
N GLY A 173 -19.77 1.12 -15.59
CA GLY A 173 -20.41 -0.08 -16.13
C GLY A 173 -19.78 -0.68 -17.39
N LYS A 174 -18.77 -0.04 -17.98
CA LYS A 174 -18.08 -0.53 -19.19
C LYS A 174 -16.83 -1.32 -18.82
N PRO A 175 -16.53 -2.46 -19.47
CA PRO A 175 -15.25 -3.15 -19.28
C PRO A 175 -14.07 -2.24 -19.61
N LEU A 176 -12.99 -2.29 -18.82
CA LEU A 176 -11.82 -1.41 -18.99
C LEU A 176 -11.22 -1.43 -20.40
N ALA A 177 -11.33 -2.54 -21.13
CA ALA A 177 -10.86 -2.67 -22.51
C ALA A 177 -11.52 -1.69 -23.49
N THR A 178 -12.66 -1.09 -23.12
CA THR A 178 -13.45 -0.18 -23.97
C THR A 178 -13.37 1.28 -23.54
N VAL A 179 -12.63 1.58 -22.47
CA VAL A 179 -12.53 2.92 -21.89
C VAL A 179 -11.42 3.69 -22.58
N ALA A 180 -11.74 4.90 -23.06
CA ALA A 180 -10.75 5.82 -23.61
C ALA A 180 -9.68 6.18 -22.56
N GLY A 181 -8.41 6.19 -22.96
CA GLY A 181 -7.29 6.49 -22.08
C GLY A 181 -6.75 5.30 -21.28
N ILE A 182 -7.39 4.13 -21.37
CA ILE A 182 -6.91 2.88 -20.78
C ILE A 182 -6.49 1.92 -21.90
N ARG A 183 -5.25 1.42 -21.82
CA ARG A 183 -4.75 0.33 -22.66
C ARG A 183 -4.56 -0.91 -21.81
N VAL A 184 -5.19 -2.01 -22.19
CA VAL A 184 -5.01 -3.31 -21.52
C VAL A 184 -3.63 -3.87 -21.82
N VAL A 185 -2.88 -4.21 -20.78
CA VAL A 185 -1.60 -4.94 -20.89
C VAL A 185 -1.81 -6.42 -20.56
N LYS A 186 -2.56 -6.71 -19.49
CA LYS A 186 -2.94 -8.06 -19.06
C LYS A 186 -4.30 -8.04 -18.35
N ALA A 187 -5.32 -8.69 -18.91
CA ALA A 187 -6.66 -8.74 -18.32
C ALA A 187 -7.06 -10.11 -17.76
N THR A 188 -6.11 -11.02 -17.56
CA THR A 188 -6.39 -12.38 -17.08
C THR A 188 -5.60 -12.70 -15.80
N GLY A 189 -6.18 -13.59 -14.99
CA GLY A 189 -5.62 -13.97 -13.69
C GLY A 189 -5.97 -12.98 -12.57
N GLN A 190 -5.41 -13.22 -11.40
CA GLN A 190 -5.72 -12.45 -10.19
C GLN A 190 -5.02 -11.09 -10.10
N LEU A 191 -4.00 -10.86 -10.93
CA LEU A 191 -3.30 -9.58 -11.04
C LEU A 191 -3.38 -9.12 -12.49
N GLN A 192 -4.26 -8.13 -12.72
CA GLN A 192 -4.51 -7.54 -14.04
C GLN A 192 -3.72 -6.23 -14.17
N GLU A 193 -3.22 -5.94 -15.35
CA GLU A 193 -2.37 -4.79 -15.65
C GLU A 193 -2.92 -3.94 -16.80
N TYR A 194 -2.90 -2.63 -16.59
CA TYR A 194 -3.38 -1.61 -17.52
C TYR A 194 -2.41 -0.44 -17.58
N GLN A 195 -2.32 0.19 -18.74
CA GLN A 195 -1.65 1.47 -18.90
C GLN A 195 -2.72 2.58 -18.97
N LEU A 196 -2.62 3.56 -18.08
CA LEU A 196 -3.49 4.72 -18.03
C LEU A 196 -2.74 5.94 -18.55
N VAL A 197 -3.42 6.78 -19.33
CA VAL A 197 -2.99 8.15 -19.62
C VAL A 197 -3.49 9.11 -18.52
N ALA A 198 -3.06 10.36 -18.57
CA ALA A 198 -3.56 11.41 -17.68
C ALA A 198 -5.10 11.47 -17.66
N GLY A 199 -5.67 11.62 -16.46
CA GLY A 199 -7.12 11.61 -16.27
C GLY A 199 -7.52 11.19 -14.86
N THR A 200 -8.81 11.23 -14.58
CA THR A 200 -9.38 10.66 -13.36
C THR A 200 -10.34 9.55 -13.75
N TYR A 201 -10.11 8.37 -13.19
CA TYR A 201 -10.87 7.16 -13.49
C TYR A 201 -11.56 6.65 -12.22
N ARG A 202 -12.75 6.06 -12.39
CA ARG A 202 -13.51 5.43 -11.30
C ARG A 202 -13.81 3.99 -11.67
N LEU A 203 -13.10 3.09 -11.02
CA LEU A 203 -13.09 1.68 -11.33
C LEU A 203 -13.90 0.92 -10.28
N ASP A 204 -14.72 -0.03 -10.72
CA ASP A 204 -15.42 -0.98 -9.86
C ASP A 204 -14.92 -2.39 -10.16
N ILE A 205 -14.43 -3.08 -9.13
CA ILE A 205 -14.00 -4.48 -9.19
C ILE A 205 -15.13 -5.31 -8.59
N ARG A 206 -15.78 -6.15 -9.41
CA ARG A 206 -16.99 -6.90 -9.03
C ARG A 206 -17.23 -8.12 -9.91
#